data_AF-F0JAR4-F1
#
_entry.id   AF-F0JAR4-F1
#
_cell.length_a   1.000
_cell.length_b   1.000
_cell.length_c   1.000
_cell.angle_alpha   90.00
_cell.angle_beta   90.00
_cell.angle_gamma   90.00
#
_symmetry.space_group_name_H-M   'P 1'
#
loop_
_entity.id
_entity.type
_entity.pdbx_description
1 polymer ?
#
loop_
_entity_poly.entity_id
_entity_poly.type
_entity_poly.pdbx_seq_one_letter_code
_entity_poly.pdbx_strand_id
1 'polypeptide(L)' 'SPVYCFPMRLIFFCLCLFLSLELVVPRHVVGHDGYHNIEKEKRWKNWPARVRHHHKQRNSI' A
#
# COMPACT_ATOMS: atom_id res chain seq x y z
N SER A 1 -23.17 23.62 -31.66
CA SER A 1 -22.69 22.30 -32.13
C SER A 1 -22.71 21.29 -31.01
N PRO A 2 -23.71 20.38 -30.93
CA PRO A 2 -23.92 19.49 -29.78
C PRO A 2 -22.94 18.31 -29.72
N VAL A 3 -22.09 18.14 -30.74
CA VAL A 3 -21.21 16.98 -30.94
C VAL A 3 -20.09 16.88 -29.88
N TYR A 4 -19.70 18.00 -29.26
CA TYR A 4 -18.63 18.02 -28.24
C TYR A 4 -19.12 17.84 -26.79
N CYS A 5 -20.44 17.84 -26.53
CA CYS A 5 -20.97 17.74 -25.17
C CYS A 5 -21.10 16.29 -24.64
N PHE A 6 -21.35 15.33 -25.54
CA PHE A 6 -21.44 13.90 -25.19
C PHE A 6 -20.11 13.29 -24.68
N PRO A 7 -18.93 13.55 -25.31
CA PRO A 7 -17.69 12.94 -24.84
C PRO A 7 -17.25 13.46 -23.46
N MET A 8 -17.52 14.73 -23.15
CA MET A 8 -17.11 15.33 -21.88
C MET A 8 -17.80 14.69 -20.66
N ARG A 9 -19.08 14.33 -20.79
CA ARG A 9 -19.83 13.66 -19.72
C ARG A 9 -19.33 12.24 -19.50
N LEU A 10 -18.99 11.51 -20.57
CA LEU A 10 -18.43 10.17 -20.48
C LEU A 10 -17.03 10.19 -19.85
N ILE A 11 -16.18 11.15 -20.24
CA ILE A 11 -14.84 11.33 -19.67
C ILE A 11 -14.94 11.63 -18.17
N PHE A 12 -15.82 12.55 -17.78
CA PHE A 12 -16.04 12.88 -16.37
C PHE A 12 -16.51 11.67 -15.56
N PHE A 13 -17.47 10.90 -16.09
CA PHE A 13 -17.94 9.67 -15.45
C PHE A 13 -16.82 8.63 -15.29
N CYS A 14 -16.02 8.40 -16.33
CA CYS A 14 -14.88 7.48 -16.27
C CYS A 14 -13.83 7.91 -15.25
N LEU A 15 -13.55 9.21 -15.14
CA LEU A 15 -12.62 9.75 -14.14
C LEU A 15 -13.14 9.53 -12.72
N CYS A 16 -14.42 9.84 -12.45
CA CYS A 16 -15.04 9.59 -11.14
C CYS A 16 -15.01 8.11 -10.76
N LEU A 17 -15.23 7.22 -11.73
CA LEU A 17 -15.24 5.78 -11.52
C LEU A 17 -13.83 5.27 -11.20
N PHE A 18 -12.81 5.75 -11.91
CA PHE A 18 -11.40 5.44 -11.63
C PHE A 18 -10.97 5.91 -10.23
N LEU A 19 -11.29 7.16 -9.86
CA LEU A 19 -11.01 7.72 -8.53
C LEU A 19 -11.70 6.92 -7.41
N SER A 20 -12.93 6.46 -7.65
CA SER A 20 -13.68 5.63 -6.70
C SER A 20 -13.04 4.25 -6.54
N LEU A 21 -12.52 3.65 -7.62
CA LEU A 21 -11.77 2.39 -7.58
C LEU A 21 -10.44 2.53 -6.83
N GLU A 22 -9.75 3.65 -6.94
CA GLU A 22 -8.53 3.91 -6.16
C GLU A 22 -8.80 4.05 -4.66
N LEU A 23 -9.97 4.59 -4.29
CA LEU A 23 -10.36 4.70 -2.88
C LEU A 23 -10.73 3.34 -2.27
N VAL A 24 -11.32 2.44 -3.07
CA VAL A 24 -11.80 1.13 -2.61
C VAL A 24 -10.71 0.07 -2.63
N VAL A 25 -9.72 0.18 -3.52
CA VAL A 25 -8.59 -0.75 -3.56
C VAL A 25 -7.47 -0.20 -2.65
N PRO A 26 -7.23 -0.80 -1.47
CA PRO A 26 -6.10 -0.40 -0.63
C PRO A 26 -4.80 -0.82 -1.34
N ARG A 27 -4.27 0.02 -2.23
CA ARG A 27 -3.09 -0.33 -3.04
C ARG A 27 -1.80 -0.41 -2.22
N HIS A 28 -1.73 0.05 -0.97
CA HIS A 28 -0.45 0.09 -0.25
C HIS A 28 -0.59 -0.08 1.27
N VAL A 29 -1.01 -1.25 1.75
CA VAL A 29 -0.83 -1.66 3.16
C VAL A 29 -0.17 -3.04 3.29
N VAL A 30 0.56 -3.50 2.27
CA VAL A 30 1.30 -4.78 2.36
C VAL A 30 2.79 -4.56 2.67
N GLY A 31 3.32 -3.36 2.41
CA GLY A 31 4.75 -3.07 2.58
C GLY A 31 5.17 -2.59 3.97
N HIS A 32 4.27 -1.95 4.73
CA HIS A 32 4.59 -1.44 6.07
C HIS A 32 4.54 -2.52 7.15
N ASP A 33 3.68 -3.53 7.00
CA ASP A 33 3.57 -4.63 7.96
C ASP A 33 4.74 -5.61 7.91
N GLY A 34 5.47 -5.67 6.78
CA GLY A 34 6.62 -6.56 6.64
C GLY A 34 7.72 -6.29 7.68
N TYR A 35 7.89 -5.03 8.11
CA TYR A 35 8.89 -4.69 9.13
C TYR A 35 8.40 -4.95 10.56
N HIS A 36 7.11 -4.72 10.83
CA HIS A 36 6.49 -4.94 12.14
C HIS A 36 6.21 -6.41 12.44
N ASN A 37 6.05 -7.25 11.41
CA ASN A 37 5.77 -8.68 11.56
C ASN A 37 6.99 -9.56 11.29
N ILE A 38 8.17 -8.98 11.07
CA ILE A 38 9.39 -9.73 10.75
C ILE A 38 9.72 -10.74 11.86
N GLU A 39 9.36 -10.46 13.12
CA GLU A 39 9.55 -11.39 14.23
C GLU A 39 8.74 -12.70 14.10
N LYS A 40 7.62 -12.65 13.37
CA LYS A 40 6.75 -13.81 13.11
C LYS A 40 7.20 -14.62 11.89
N GLU A 41 8.14 -14.11 11.08
CA GLU A 41 8.65 -14.86 9.94
C GLU A 41 9.51 -16.05 10.39
N LYS A 42 9.35 -17.21 9.73
CA LYS A 42 10.17 -18.40 9.99
C LYS A 42 11.67 -18.13 9.86
N ARG A 43 12.06 -17.22 8.96
CA ARG A 43 13.45 -16.83 8.69
C ARG A 43 14.06 -16.02 9.85
N TRP A 44 13.26 -15.32 10.64
CA TRP A 44 13.72 -14.47 11.75
C TRP A 44 14.56 -15.21 12.79
N LYS A 45 14.17 -16.46 13.10
CA LYS A 45 14.89 -17.31 14.05
C LYS A 45 16.33 -17.61 13.60
N ASN A 46 16.57 -17.57 12.29
CA ASN A 46 17.85 -17.85 11.67
C ASN A 46 18.68 -16.58 11.40
N TRP A 47 18.18 -15.40 11.78
CA TRP A 47 18.93 -14.15 11.59
C TRP A 47 20.08 -14.03 12.59
N PRO A 48 21.20 -13.42 12.18
CA PRO A 48 22.32 -13.17 13.08
C PRO A 48 21.87 -12.38 14.31
N ALA A 49 22.40 -12.72 15.49
CA ALA A 49 22.04 -12.09 16.75
C ALA A 49 22.18 -10.56 16.71
N ARG A 50 23.21 -10.05 16.01
CA ARG A 50 23.44 -8.62 15.80
C ARG A 50 22.28 -7.92 15.09
N VAL A 51 21.71 -8.55 14.07
CA VAL A 51 20.61 -7.99 13.28
C VAL A 51 19.32 -7.96 14.11
N ARG A 52 19.06 -9.01 14.90
CA ARG A 52 17.94 -9.05 15.84
C ARG A 52 18.04 -7.98 16.94
N HIS A 53 19.25 -7.76 17.48
CA HIS A 53 19.48 -6.73 18.49
C HIS A 53 19.25 -5.32 17.94
N HIS A 54 19.76 -5.03 16.75
CA HIS A 54 19.57 -3.73 16.09
C HIS A 54 18.10 -3.43 15.77
N HIS A 55 17.33 -4.44 15.36
CA HIS A 55 15.89 -4.32 15.13
C HIS A 55 15.10 -4.04 16.41
N LYS A 56 15.39 -4.76 17.52
CA LYS A 56 14.76 -4.50 18.83
C LYS A 56 15.03 -3.08 19.35
N GLN A 57 16.26 -2.57 19.18
CA GLN A 57 16.61 -1.21 19.59
C GLN A 57 15.90 -0.13 18.75
N ARG A 58 15.63 -0.38 17.47
CA ARG A 58 14.93 0.57 16.60
C ARG A 58 13.41 0.60 16.83
N ASN A 59 12.83 -0.49 17.32
CA ASN A 59 11.39 -0.64 17.51
C ASN A 59 10.91 -0.40 18.95
N SER A 60 11.79 -0.03 19.88
CA SER A 60 11.45 0.23 21.29
C SER A 60 11.24 1.72 21.61
N ILE A 61 10.78 2.53 20.64
CA ILE A 61 10.39 3.94 20.87
C ILE A 61 8.89 4.00 21.16
#